data_AF-Q4ZHK3-F1
#
_entry.id   AF-Q4ZHK3-F1
#
_cell.length_a   1.000
_cell.length_b   1.000
_cell.length_c   1.000
_cell.angle_alpha   90.00
_cell.angle_beta   90.00
_cell.angle_gamma   90.00
#
_symmetry.space_group_name_H-M   'P 1'
#
loop_
_entity.id
_entity.type
_entity.pdbx_description
1 polymer ?
#
loop_
_entity_poly.entity_id
_entity_poly.type
_entity_poly.pdbx_seq_one_letter_code
_entity_poly.pdbx_strand_id
1 'polypeptide(L)' 'QQKGMPHKYYHGRTGIVYNVAPRAVGVIVYKVVGNRYLEKRVNLRIEHVKHSKCRD' A
#
# COMPACT_ATOMS: atom_id res chain seq x y z
N GLN A 1 12.34 10.60 -0.42
CA GLN A 1 12.60 10.45 1.04
C GLN A 1 12.75 8.95 1.34
N GLN A 2 13.78 8.50 2.06
CA GLN A 2 13.97 7.05 2.31
C GLN A 2 13.06 6.50 3.42
N LYS A 3 12.66 7.35 4.36
CA LYS A 3 11.84 6.98 5.52
C LYS A 3 10.43 6.59 5.08
N GLY A 4 9.86 5.56 5.70
CA GLY A 4 8.49 5.12 5.43
C GLY A 4 8.28 4.45 4.06
N MET A 5 9.37 4.00 3.41
CA MET A 5 9.27 3.21 2.19
C MET A 5 8.68 1.82 2.48
N PRO A 6 7.75 1.34 1.64
CA PRO A 6 7.27 -0.03 1.71
C PRO A 6 8.33 -1.02 1.19
N HIS A 7 8.23 -2.28 1.62
CA HIS A 7 9.05 -3.37 1.07
C HIS A 7 8.86 -3.48 -0.45
N LYS A 8 9.95 -3.78 -1.19
CA LYS A 8 10.00 -3.83 -2.66
C LYS A 8 8.86 -4.61 -3.33
N TYR A 9 8.36 -5.65 -2.65
CA TYR A 9 7.23 -6.45 -3.13
C TYR A 9 5.95 -5.63 -3.40
N TYR A 10 5.73 -4.56 -2.63
CA TYR A 10 4.52 -3.73 -2.72
C TYR A 10 4.66 -2.56 -3.70
N HIS A 11 5.81 -2.41 -4.36
CA HIS A 11 5.99 -1.36 -5.36
C HIS A 11 5.11 -1.66 -6.59
N GLY A 12 4.45 -0.64 -7.12
CA GLY A 12 3.55 -0.79 -8.28
C GLY A 12 2.24 -1.53 -8.00
N ARG A 13 1.91 -1.82 -6.73
CA ARG A 13 0.64 -2.43 -6.34
C ARG A 13 -0.39 -1.37 -6.01
N THR A 14 -1.61 -1.57 -6.49
CA THR A 14 -2.79 -0.79 -6.07
C THR A 14 -3.42 -1.47 -4.86
N GLY A 15 -4.00 -0.68 -3.96
CA GLY A 15 -4.68 -1.18 -2.77
C GLY A 15 -5.78 -0.22 -2.32
N ILE A 16 -6.47 -0.61 -1.25
CA ILE A 16 -7.56 0.19 -0.68
C ILE A 16 -7.06 0.85 0.60
N VAL A 17 -7.29 2.16 0.73
CA VAL A 17 -6.96 2.89 1.96
C VAL A 17 -7.94 2.48 3.07
N TYR A 18 -7.43 2.08 4.23
CA TYR A 18 -8.25 1.72 5.39
C TYR A 18 -8.06 2.67 6.58
N ASN A 19 -6.90 3.35 6.65
CA ASN A 19 -6.59 4.28 7.73
C ASN A 19 -5.75 5.44 7.20
N VAL A 20 -5.92 6.61 7.80
CA VAL A 20 -5.18 7.83 7.48
C VAL A 20 -4.56 8.39 8.76
N ALA A 21 -3.27 8.64 8.74
CA ALA A 21 -2.49 9.23 9.82
C ALA A 21 -1.83 10.54 9.34
N PRO A 22 -1.33 11.42 10.23
CA PRO A 22 -0.86 12.76 9.85
C PRO A 22 0.20 12.83 8.75
N ARG A 23 1.02 11.78 8.61
CA ARG A 23 2.09 11.70 7.59
C ARG A 23 2.10 10.38 6.82
N ALA A 24 1.11 9.52 7.06
CA ALA A 24 1.10 8.15 6.57
C ALA A 24 -0.31 7.67 6.25
N VAL A 25 -0.38 6.67 5.39
CA VAL A 25 -1.62 6.03 4.95
C VAL A 25 -1.46 4.53 5.16
N GLY A 26 -2.47 3.93 5.78
CA GLY A 26 -2.62 2.48 5.86
C GLY A 26 -3.34 1.98 4.62
N VAL A 27 -2.69 1.10 3.85
CA VAL A 27 -3.24 0.51 2.63
C VAL A 27 -3.35 -1.00 2.76
N ILE A 28 -4.50 -1.53 2.37
CA ILE A 28 -4.74 -2.96 2.22
C ILE A 28 -4.30 -3.40 0.82
N VAL A 29 -3.37 -4.35 0.76
CA VAL A 29 -2.88 -4.97 -0.47
C VAL A 29 -2.99 -6.49 -0.35
N TYR A 30 -3.49 -7.16 -1.39
CA TYR A 30 -3.48 -8.62 -1.43
C TYR A 30 -2.13 -9.14 -1.94
N LYS A 31 -1.45 -9.91 -1.10
CA LYS A 31 -0.20 -10.60 -1.45
C LYS A 31 -0.48 -12.07 -1.66
N VAL A 32 -0.01 -12.63 -2.78
CA VAL A 32 -0.02 -14.07 -2.99
C VAL A 32 1.05 -14.70 -2.10
N VAL A 33 0.66 -15.64 -1.25
CA VAL A 33 1.56 -16.45 -0.40
C VAL A 33 1.23 -17.91 -0.65
N GLY A 34 2.09 -18.60 -1.40
CA GLY A 34 1.79 -19.95 -1.90
C GLY A 34 0.53 -19.93 -2.77
N ASN A 35 -0.48 -20.70 -2.37
CA ASN A 35 -1.70 -20.92 -3.16
C ASN A 35 -2.87 -19.98 -2.79
N ARG A 36 -2.67 -19.01 -1.90
CA ARG A 36 -3.74 -18.13 -1.42
C ARG A 36 -3.38 -16.65 -1.46
N TYR A 37 -4.41 -15.82 -1.62
CA TYR A 37 -4.31 -14.37 -1.43
C TYR A 37 -4.46 -14.06 0.06
N LEU A 38 -3.45 -13.41 0.60
CA LEU A 38 -3.46 -12.96 1.99
C LEU A 38 -3.56 -11.44 2.02
N GLU A 39 -4.50 -10.94 2.82
CA GLU A 39 -4.59 -9.51 3.12
C GLU A 39 -3.32 -9.05 3.84
N LYS A 40 -2.65 -8.03 3.31
CA LYS A 40 -1.52 -7.37 3.94
C LYS A 40 -1.86 -5.90 4.14
N ARG A 41 -1.79 -5.47 5.40
CA ARG A 41 -1.91 -4.06 5.79
C ARG A 41 -0.52 -3.45 5.82
N VAL A 42 -0.30 -2.43 5.01
CA VAL A 42 0.99 -1.77 4.88
C VAL A 42 0.81 -0.30 5.23
N ASN A 43 1.63 0.19 6.16
CA ASN A 43 1.71 1.60 6.49
C ASN A 43 2.85 2.23 5.68
N LEU A 44 2.51 3.24 4.89
CA LEU A 44 3.43 3.93 3.99
C LEU A 44 3.17 5.43 4.08
N ARG A 45 4.19 6.24 3.83
CA ARG A 45 4.02 7.69 3.83
C ARG A 45 3.35 8.19 2.56
N ILE A 46 2.72 9.36 2.64
CA ILE A 46 1.97 9.96 1.54
C ILE A 46 2.85 10.23 0.32
N GLU A 47 4.15 10.49 0.49
CA GLU A 47 5.08 10.67 -0.63
C GLU A 47 5.25 9.43 -1.51
N HIS A 48 4.91 8.25 -1.01
CA HIS A 48 5.04 6.97 -1.72
C HIS A 48 3.72 6.49 -2.32
N VAL A 49 2.64 7.26 -2.16
CA VAL A 49 1.30 6.94 -2.66
C VAL A 49 0.99 7.81 -3.86
N LYS A 50 0.38 7.21 -4.89
CA LYS A 50 -0.20 7.93 -6.03
C LYS A 50 -1.66 7.56 -6.15
N HIS A 51 -2.51 8.52 -6.52
CA HIS A 51 -3.91 8.24 -6.78
C HIS A 51 -4.03 7.32 -8.00
N SER A 52 -4.82 6.26 -7.87
CA SER A 52 -5.04 5.31 -8.94
C SER A 52 -6.19 5.78 -9.82
N LYS A 53 -6.02 5.71 -11.15
CA LYS A 53 -7.07 6.04 -12.14
C LYS A 53 -8.05 4.89 -12.40
N CYS A 54 -8.01 3.82 -11.61
CA CYS A 54 -8.86 2.64 -11.85
C CYS A 54 -10.36 2.90 -11.60
N ARG A 55 -10.73 4.06 -11.05
CA ARG A 55 -12.11 4.45 -10.73
C ARG A 55 -12.48 5.86 -11.24
N ASP A 56 -11.60 6.47 -12.04
CA ASP A 56 -11.93 7.72 -12.74
C ASP A 56 -12.94 7.46 -13.87
#